data_AF-A0AAT9GRZ2-F1
#
_entry.id   AF-A0AAT9GRZ2-F1
#
_cell.length_a   1.000
_cell.length_b   1.000
_cell.length_c   1.000
_cell.angle_alpha   90.00
_cell.angle_beta   90.00
_cell.angle_gamma   90.00
#
_symmetry.space_group_name_H-M   'P 1'
#
loop_
_entity.id
_entity.type
_entity.pdbx_description
1 polymer ?
#
loop_
_entity_poly.entity_id
_entity_poly.type
_entity_poly.pdbx_seq_one_letter_code
_entity_poly.pdbx_strand_id
1 'polypeptide(L)' 'MDIYTIMILGYEVSQKKVINAGIYTIKFHRRKRKNEYIYIVELQSGGKVIERGIFSEYSNAVLYAGQIFSRFR' A
#
# COMPACT_ATOMS: atom_id res chain seq x y z
N MET A 1 -14.72 8.78 2.99
CA MET A 1 -13.56 8.88 3.90
C MET A 1 -12.74 10.08 3.43
N ASP A 2 -12.36 11.00 4.32
CA ASP A 2 -11.58 12.18 3.95
C ASP A 2 -10.11 11.84 3.66
N ILE A 3 -9.39 12.79 3.04
CA ILE A 3 -8.01 12.57 2.60
C ILE A 3 -7.03 12.30 3.75
N TYR A 4 -7.25 12.89 4.93
CA TYR A 4 -6.36 12.68 6.09
C TYR A 4 -6.50 11.26 6.62
N THR A 5 -7.73 10.76 6.71
CA THR A 5 -7.97 9.37 7.14
C THR A 5 -7.35 8.37 6.16
N ILE A 6 -7.48 8.60 4.84
CA ILE A 6 -6.83 7.76 3.81
C ILE A 6 -5.32 7.76 4.00
N MET A 7 -4.71 8.93 4.22
CA MET A 7 -3.27 9.07 4.44
C MET A 7 -2.80 8.33 5.71
N ILE A 8 -3.58 8.36 6.80
CA ILE A 8 -3.28 7.61 8.02
C ILE A 8 -3.30 6.11 7.76
N LEU A 9 -4.33 5.60 7.08
CA LEU A 9 -4.41 4.18 6.71
C LEU A 9 -3.24 3.77 5.82
N GLY A 10 -2.91 4.59 4.83
CA GLY A 10 -1.78 4.35 3.95
C GLY A 10 -0.44 4.35 4.68
N TYR A 11 -0.27 5.28 5.62
CA TYR A 11 0.90 5.35 6.48
C TYR A 11 1.02 4.09 7.32
N GLU A 12 -0.07 3.63 7.94
CA GLU A 12 -0.12 2.39 8.71
C GLU A 12 0.34 1.18 7.89
N VAL A 13 -0.22 1.01 6.67
CA VAL A 13 0.19 -0.06 5.74
C VAL A 13 1.69 0.05 5.43
N SER A 14 2.18 1.28 5.20
CA SER A 14 3.59 1.50 4.88
C SER A 14 4.53 1.18 6.05
N GLN A 15 4.10 1.35 7.31
CA GLN A 15 4.90 1.00 8.49
C GLN A 15 4.89 -0.50 8.72
N LYS A 16 3.71 -1.13 8.68
CA LYS A 16 3.54 -2.56 8.94
C LYS A 16 3.99 -3.46 7.79
N LYS A 17 4.12 -2.92 6.57
CA LYS A 17 4.52 -3.60 5.31
C LYS A 17 3.57 -4.67 4.82
N VAL A 18 2.83 -5.33 5.71
CA VAL A 18 1.81 -6.34 5.38
C VAL A 18 0.61 -6.12 6.30
N ILE A 19 -0.57 -5.94 5.72
CA ILE A 19 -1.85 -5.86 6.42
C ILE A 19 -2.76 -6.96 5.88
N ASN A 20 -3.39 -7.71 6.78
CA ASN A 20 -4.44 -8.66 6.42
C ASN A 20 -5.80 -8.01 6.71
N ALA A 21 -6.67 -7.99 5.70
CA ALA A 21 -8.03 -7.47 5.74
C ALA A 21 -8.99 -8.56 5.26
N GLY A 22 -9.35 -9.47 6.17
CA GLY A 22 -10.11 -10.68 5.83
C GLY A 22 -9.32 -11.60 4.91
N ILE A 23 -9.89 -11.92 3.75
CA ILE A 23 -9.24 -12.77 2.72
C ILE A 23 -8.18 -12.02 1.90
N TYR A 24 -8.10 -10.70 2.05
CA TYR A 24 -7.19 -9.86 1.30
C TYR A 24 -5.94 -9.53 2.11
N THR A 25 -4.80 -9.43 1.42
CA THR A 25 -3.53 -9.00 1.99
C THR A 25 -3.00 -7.81 1.22
N ILE A 26 -2.73 -6.71 1.91
CA ILE A 26 -2.08 -5.53 1.34
C ILE A 26 -0.59 -5.59 1.70
N LYS A 27 0.29 -5.53 0.71
CA LYS A 27 1.74 -5.49 0.90
C LYS A 27 2.30 -4.16 0.42
N PHE A 28 3.25 -3.62 1.18
CA PHE A 28 3.94 -2.38 0.87
C PHE A 28 5.45 -2.62 0.92
N HIS A 29 6.07 -2.60 -0.25
CA HIS A 29 7.49 -2.82 -0.43
C HIS A 29 8.20 -1.52 -0.74
N ARG A 30 9.43 -1.37 -0.22
CA ARG A 30 10.38 -0.35 -0.66
C ARG A 30 11.60 -1.06 -1.21
N ARG A 31 11.97 -0.73 -2.45
CA ARG A 31 13.20 -1.20 -3.10
C ARG A 31 14.09 -0.01 -3.38
N LYS A 32 15.40 -0.18 -3.19
CA LYS A 32 16.39 0.80 -3.63
C LYS A 32 16.92 0.36 -4.98
N ARG A 33 16.88 1.23 -5.99
CA ARG A 33 17.48 1.00 -7.30
C ARG A 33 18.44 2.14 -7.57
N LYS A 34 19.74 1.84 -7.63
CA LYS A 34 20.81 2.86 -7.64
C LYS A 34 20.65 3.81 -6.44
N ASN A 35 20.34 5.08 -6.69
CA ASN A 35 20.13 6.11 -5.66
C ASN A 35 18.66 6.50 -5.47
N GLU A 36 17.72 5.79 -6.11
CA GLU A 36 16.29 6.09 -6.01
C GLU A 36 15.55 5.01 -5.23
N TYR A 37 14.48 5.42 -4.55
CA TYR A 37 13.54 4.50 -3.93
C TYR A 37 12.36 4.27 -4.88
N ILE A 38 11.98 3.00 -5.00
CA ILE A 38 10.75 2.56 -5.66
C ILE A 38 9.88 1.91 -4.60
N TYR A 39 8.61 2.32 -4.58
CA TYR A 39 7.59 1.81 -3.69
C TYR A 39 6.62 0.95 -4.50
N ILE A 40 6.31 -0.23 -3.98
CA ILE A 40 5.39 -1.17 -4.65
C ILE A 40 4.32 -1.52 -3.65
N VAL A 41 3.06 -1.31 -4.02
CA VAL A 41 1.90 -1.67 -3.21
C VAL A 41 1.13 -2.76 -3.94
N GLU A 42 0.84 -3.85 -3.26
CA GLU A 42 0.11 -4.99 -3.82
C GLU A 42 -1.11 -5.30 -2.98
N LEU A 43 -2.25 -5.51 -3.60
CA LEU A 43 -3.39 -6.18 -3.01
C LEU A 43 -3.40 -7.63 -3.49
N GLN A 44 -3.45 -8.56 -2.56
CA GLN A 44 -3.47 -9.99 -2.83
C GLN A 44 -4.77 -10.60 -2.32
N SER A 45 -5.29 -11.59 -3.05
CA SER A 45 -6.40 -12.46 -2.61
C SER A 45 -6.01 -13.91 -2.90
N GLY A 46 -6.11 -14.77 -1.88
CA GLY A 46 -5.69 -16.18 -2.00
C GLY A 46 -4.24 -16.34 -2.49
N GLY A 47 -3.33 -15.47 -2.08
CA GLY A 47 -1.92 -15.48 -2.47
C GLY A 47 -1.61 -14.94 -3.88
N LYS A 48 -2.62 -14.54 -4.66
CA LYS A 48 -2.44 -13.93 -5.99
C LYS A 48 -2.57 -12.42 -5.92
N VAL A 49 -1.68 -11.70 -6.61
CA VAL A 49 -1.78 -10.24 -6.76
C VAL A 49 -2.96 -9.93 -7.68
N ILE A 50 -3.94 -9.21 -7.17
CA ILE A 50 -5.14 -8.78 -7.92
C ILE A 50 -5.08 -7.30 -8.30
N GLU A 51 -4.28 -6.50 -7.59
CA GLU A 51 -4.04 -5.09 -7.90
C GLU A 51 -2.62 -4.71 -7.47
N ARG A 52 -1.94 -3.88 -8.26
CA ARG A 52 -0.55 -3.44 -8.00
C ARG A 52 -0.32 -2.01 -8.47
N GLY A 53 0.31 -1.20 -7.62
CA GLY A 53 0.84 0.12 -7.95
C GLY A 53 2.36 0.20 -7.73
N ILE A 54 3.07 0.93 -8.58
CA ILE A 54 4.51 1.18 -8.48
C ILE A 54 4.74 2.69 -8.53
N PHE A 55 5.50 3.24 -7.58
CA PHE A 55 5.67 4.68 -7.40
C PHE A 55 7.12 5.02 -7.08
N SER A 56 7.61 6.16 -7.59
CA SER A 56 8.88 6.77 -7.17
C SER A 56 8.71 7.65 -5.93
N GLU A 57 7.52 8.22 -5.73
CA GLU A 57 7.20 9.08 -4.59
C GLU A 57 6.51 8.31 -3.47
N TYR A 58 7.02 8.49 -2.24
CA TYR A 58 6.47 7.83 -1.05
C TYR A 58 5.03 8.25 -0.75
N SER A 59 4.71 9.53 -0.88
CA SER A 59 3.37 10.09 -0.67
C SER A 59 2.32 9.42 -1.56
N ASN A 60 2.63 9.24 -2.84
CA ASN A 60 1.72 8.62 -3.79
C ASN A 60 1.50 7.13 -3.47
N ALA A 61 2.56 6.42 -3.06
CA ALA A 61 2.44 5.04 -2.61
C ALA A 61 1.59 4.91 -1.33
N VAL A 62 1.79 5.82 -0.37
CA VAL A 62 0.99 5.89 0.87
C VAL A 62 -0.47 6.16 0.54
N LEU A 63 -0.76 7.19 -0.26
CA LEU A 63 -2.12 7.53 -0.67
C LEU A 63 -2.82 6.32 -1.32
N TYR A 64 -2.13 5.66 -2.25
CA TYR A 64 -2.65 4.50 -2.94
C TYR A 64 -2.90 3.31 -1.99
N ALA A 65 -1.96 3.01 -1.07
CA ALA A 65 -2.15 1.99 -0.06
C ALA A 65 -3.34 2.30 0.87
N GLY A 66 -3.51 3.57 1.23
CA GLY A 66 -4.64 4.05 2.02
C GLY A 66 -5.97 3.86 1.31
N GLN A 67 -6.03 4.20 0.02
CA GLN A 67 -7.22 4.01 -0.82
C GLN A 67 -7.59 2.54 -0.97
N ILE A 68 -6.61 1.63 -1.03
CA ILE A 68 -6.87 0.20 -1.01
C ILE A 68 -7.42 -0.20 0.36
N PHE A 69 -6.74 0.18 1.44
CA PHE A 69 -7.12 -0.25 2.80
C PHE A 69 -8.51 0.28 3.21
N SER A 70 -8.87 1.49 2.79
CA SER A 70 -10.19 2.07 3.06
C SER A 70 -11.36 1.32 2.43
N ARG A 71 -11.13 0.42 1.47
CA ARG A 71 -12.20 -0.40 0.86
C ARG A 71 -12.67 -1.53 1.78
N PHE A 72 -11.90 -1.83 2.83
CA PHE A 72 -12.14 -2.94 3.76
C PHE A 72 -12.42 -2.47 5.20
N ARG A 73 -12.57 -1.16 5.40
CA ARG A 73 -12.89 -0.49 6.66
C ARG A 73 -14.26 0.17 6.52
#